data_AF-A0A5E6QUK3-F1
#
_entry.id   AF-A0A5E6QUK3-F1
#
_cell.length_a   1.000
_cell.length_b   1.000
_cell.length_c   1.000
_cell.angle_alpha   90.00
_cell.angle_beta   90.00
_cell.angle_gamma   90.00
#
_symmetry.space_group_name_H-M   'P 1'
#
loop_
_entity.id
_entity.type
_entity.pdbx_description
1 polymer ?
#
loop_
_entity_poly.entity_id
_entity_poly.type
_entity_poly.pdbx_seq_one_letter_code
_entity_poly.pdbx_strand_id
1 'polypeptide(L)'
;MATVDNLLRGTLRQHQHGDTRLERLLDDLPDISISEQEGDIWFSAAAVPLTPALLRRHAEPILQLLMRPSTSARNQQLQLFGQGDSLELRMLLADQAYSSVQGFAMALDEFFGVLLQLRALVLR
;
A
#
# COMPACT_ATOMS: atom_id res chain seq x y z
N MET A 1 22.84 -4.81 3.45
CA MET A 1 22.20 -4.08 2.33
C MET A 1 22.11 -4.85 1.00
N ALA A 2 22.50 -6.13 0.91
CA ALA A 2 22.48 -6.88 -0.36
C ALA A 2 21.18 -7.67 -0.64
N THR A 3 20.27 -7.78 0.34
CA THR A 3 19.15 -8.73 0.27
C THR A 3 17.88 -8.14 -0.36
N VAL A 4 17.68 -6.83 -0.25
CA VAL A 4 16.56 -6.13 -0.92
C VAL A 4 16.85 -6.03 -2.43
N ASP A 5 18.09 -5.72 -2.80
CA ASP A 5 18.55 -5.54 -4.19
C ASP A 5 18.34 -6.78 -5.09
N ASN A 6 18.29 -7.98 -4.50
CA ASN A 6 18.04 -9.23 -5.22
C ASN A 6 16.54 -9.54 -5.39
N LEU A 7 15.67 -9.10 -4.48
CA LEU A 7 14.22 -9.17 -4.69
C LEU A 7 13.79 -8.19 -5.80
N LEU A 8 14.54 -7.09 -5.95
CA LEU A 8 14.21 -6.01 -6.86
C LEU A 8 14.41 -6.33 -8.36
N ARG A 9 15.18 -7.37 -8.72
CA ARG A 9 15.59 -7.60 -10.12
C ARG A 9 14.65 -8.49 -10.96
N GLY A 10 13.69 -9.16 -10.32
CA GLY A 10 12.85 -10.17 -11.00
C GLY A 10 11.62 -9.63 -11.74
N THR A 11 11.05 -8.50 -11.29
CA THR A 11 9.70 -8.07 -11.73
C THR A 11 9.49 -6.54 -11.75
N LEU A 12 10.57 -5.75 -11.59
CA LEU A 12 10.46 -4.31 -11.37
C LEU A 12 10.94 -3.53 -12.58
N ARG A 13 10.06 -2.71 -13.16
CA ARG A 13 10.47 -1.63 -14.05
C ARG A 13 10.76 -0.41 -13.21
N GLN A 14 12.04 -0.06 -13.08
CA GLN A 14 12.44 1.24 -12.55
C GLN A 14 12.09 2.33 -13.58
N HIS A 15 11.33 3.34 -13.15
CA HIS A 15 11.20 4.59 -13.90
C HIS A 15 12.14 5.66 -13.31
N GLN A 16 12.52 6.64 -14.13
CA GLN A 16 13.63 7.58 -13.91
C GLN A 16 13.47 8.58 -12.73
N HIS A 17 12.55 8.34 -11.78
CA HIS A 17 12.33 9.16 -10.59
C HIS A 17 12.21 8.32 -9.30
N GLY A 18 13.10 7.35 -9.08
CA GLY A 18 13.28 6.69 -7.78
C GLY A 18 12.19 5.70 -7.34
N ASP A 19 11.00 5.74 -7.95
CA ASP A 19 9.91 4.86 -7.60
C ASP A 19 10.03 3.50 -8.30
N THR A 20 9.88 2.45 -7.51
CA THR A 20 9.90 1.07 -7.99
C THR A 20 8.49 0.50 -7.96
N ARG A 21 7.92 0.23 -9.14
CA ARG A 21 6.56 -0.31 -9.29
C ARG A 21 6.60 -1.84 -9.35
N LEU A 22 5.94 -2.50 -8.41
CA LEU A 22 5.66 -3.94 -8.47
C LEU A 22 4.49 -4.16 -9.42
N GLU A 23 4.78 -4.54 -10.66
CA GLU A 23 3.77 -4.98 -11.62
C GLU A 23 3.70 -6.53 -11.62
N ARG A 24 2.47 -7.09 -11.56
CA ARG A 24 2.02 -8.49 -11.86
C ARG A 24 1.86 -9.49 -10.70
N LEU A 25 0.65 -10.08 -10.60
CA LEU A 25 0.36 -11.54 -10.68
C LEU A 25 -1.15 -11.89 -10.64
N LEU A 26 -2.03 -10.92 -10.36
CA LEU A 26 -3.48 -11.09 -10.27
C LEU A 26 -4.12 -10.00 -11.15
N ASP A 27 -4.85 -10.39 -12.20
CA ASP A 27 -5.33 -9.48 -13.27
C ASP A 27 -6.23 -8.32 -12.79
N ASP A 28 -6.67 -8.33 -11.52
CA ASP A 28 -7.61 -7.36 -10.94
C ASP A 28 -7.05 -6.53 -9.76
N LEU A 29 -5.76 -6.62 -9.45
CA LEU A 29 -5.14 -5.81 -8.39
C LEU A 29 -4.52 -4.51 -8.95
N PRO A 30 -4.67 -3.37 -8.25
CA PRO A 30 -4.01 -2.15 -8.64
C PRO A 30 -2.50 -2.28 -8.37
N ASP A 31 -1.70 -1.63 -9.21
CA ASP A 31 -0.26 -1.65 -9.05
C ASP A 31 0.18 -1.04 -7.72
N ILE A 32 1.16 -1.67 -7.09
CA ILE A 32 1.77 -1.18 -5.86
C ILE A 32 3.04 -0.41 -6.21
N SER A 33 3.10 0.83 -5.73
CA SER A 33 4.30 1.63 -5.73
C SER A 33 5.05 1.45 -4.42
N ILE A 34 6.36 1.27 -4.52
CA ILE A 34 7.30 1.36 -3.41
C ILE A 34 8.17 2.58 -3.67
N SER A 35 8.14 3.54 -2.76
CA SER A 35 8.89 4.81 -2.90
C SER A 35 9.66 5.13 -1.63
N GLU A 36 10.77 5.85 -1.78
CA GLU A 36 11.50 6.48 -0.69
C GLU A 36 11.27 7.99 -0.75
N GLN A 37 10.77 8.58 0.33
CA GLN A 37 10.47 10.01 0.43
C GLN A 37 11.07 10.53 1.72
N GLU A 38 12.04 11.45 1.64
CA GLU A 38 12.71 12.05 2.81
C GLU A 38 13.33 11.02 3.79
N GLY A 39 13.80 9.88 3.27
CA GLY A 39 14.38 8.77 4.05
C GLY A 39 13.35 7.77 4.58
N ASP A 40 12.07 7.96 4.25
CA ASP A 40 10.99 7.09 4.65
C ASP A 40 10.52 6.20 3.50
N ILE A 41 10.27 4.92 3.79
CA ILE A 41 9.78 3.98 2.79
C ILE A 41 8.25 3.91 2.85
N TRP A 42 7.62 4.04 1.69
CA TRP A 42 6.18 4.02 1.52
C TRP A 42 5.74 2.90 0.60
N PHE A 43 4.67 2.21 1.00
CA PHE A 43 3.82 1.47 0.06
C PHE A 43 2.61 2.31 -0.29
N SER A 44 2.27 2.36 -1.58
CA SER A 44 1.02 2.98 -2.03
C SER A 44 0.37 2.22 -3.17
N ALA A 45 -0.96 2.29 -3.25
CA ALA A 45 -1.74 1.71 -4.34
C ALA A 45 -3.08 2.44 -4.50
N ALA A 46 -3.47 2.70 -5.74
CA ALA A 46 -4.79 3.22 -6.07
C ALA A 46 -5.86 2.20 -5.67
N ALA A 47 -6.63 2.48 -4.62
CA ALA A 47 -7.50 1.48 -4.01
C ALA A 47 -8.89 1.46 -4.66
N VAL A 48 -9.59 2.60 -4.62
CA VAL A 48 -11.00 2.74 -5.03
C VAL A 48 -11.27 4.16 -5.55
N PRO A 49 -12.29 4.38 -6.40
CA PRO A 49 -12.67 5.74 -6.82
C PRO A 49 -13.00 6.66 -5.64
N LEU A 50 -12.70 7.94 -5.74
CA LEU A 50 -13.11 8.95 -4.77
C LEU A 50 -14.40 9.61 -5.28
N THR A 51 -15.56 9.17 -4.79
CA THR A 51 -16.84 9.80 -5.12
C THR A 51 -17.64 10.16 -3.86
N PRO A 52 -18.45 11.24 -3.89
CA PRO A 52 -19.32 11.58 -2.77
C PRO A 52 -20.31 10.46 -2.40
N ALA A 53 -20.76 9.67 -3.38
CA ALA A 53 -21.67 8.54 -3.15
C ALA A 53 -20.98 7.42 -2.35
N LEU A 54 -19.74 7.09 -2.71
CA LEU A 54 -18.94 6.08 -2.02
C LEU A 54 -18.67 6.49 -0.57
N LEU A 55 -18.23 7.73 -0.35
CA LEU A 55 -17.98 8.21 1.01
C LEU A 55 -19.26 8.19 1.86
N ARG A 56 -20.41 8.62 1.31
CA ARG A 56 -21.68 8.57 2.05
C ARG A 56 -22.10 7.16 2.45
N ARG A 57 -21.85 6.16 1.59
CA ARG A 57 -22.28 4.78 1.81
C ARG A 57 -21.29 3.95 2.63
N HIS A 58 -19.99 4.24 2.53
CA HIS A 58 -18.92 3.38 3.04
C HIS A 58 -17.95 4.07 4.00
N ALA A 59 -18.13 5.34 4.37
CA ALA A 59 -17.19 6.04 5.27
C ALA A 59 -16.97 5.31 6.61
N GLU A 60 -18.04 4.84 7.27
CA GLU A 60 -17.93 4.12 8.54
C GLU A 60 -17.12 2.81 8.42
N PRO A 61 -17.47 1.85 7.54
CA PRO A 61 -16.70 0.61 7.42
C PRO A 61 -15.27 0.84 6.90
N ILE A 62 -15.04 1.87 6.08
CA ILE A 62 -13.69 2.27 5.66
C ILE A 62 -12.90 2.78 6.87
N LEU A 63 -13.48 3.65 7.69
CA LEU A 63 -12.80 4.18 8.88
C LEU A 63 -12.48 3.06 9.89
N GLN A 64 -13.42 2.13 10.12
CA GLN A 64 -13.20 0.96 10.97
C GLN A 64 -12.06 0.07 10.46
N LEU A 65 -11.92 -0.07 9.13
CA LEU A 65 -10.80 -0.80 8.54
C LEU A 65 -9.46 -0.09 8.80
N LEU A 66 -9.39 1.23 8.60
CA LEU A 66 -8.17 2.03 8.79
C LEU A 66 -7.76 2.18 10.25
N MET A 67 -8.72 2.11 11.18
CA MET A 67 -8.44 2.15 12.61
C MET A 67 -7.81 0.86 13.15
N ARG A 68 -7.78 -0.22 12.36
CA ARG A 68 -7.13 -1.48 12.78
C ARG A 68 -5.62 -1.25 12.92
N PRO A 69 -5.01 -1.72 14.03
CA PRO A 69 -3.59 -1.55 14.22
C PRO A 69 -2.81 -2.35 13.18
N SER A 70 -1.73 -1.75 12.70
CA SER A 70 -0.75 -2.34 11.80
C SER A 70 0.61 -2.39 12.49
N THR A 71 1.23 -3.57 12.51
CA THR A 71 2.57 -3.74 13.09
C THR A 71 3.68 -3.34 12.13
N SER A 72 3.36 -3.28 10.84
CA SER A 72 4.28 -2.87 9.77
C SER A 72 4.28 -1.37 9.53
N ALA A 73 3.21 -0.66 9.90
CA ALA A 73 3.10 0.80 9.76
C ALA A 73 3.77 1.54 10.93
N ARG A 74 4.57 2.57 10.64
CA ARG A 74 5.26 3.40 11.66
C ARG A 74 4.29 4.07 12.62
N ASN A 75 3.19 4.59 12.10
CA ASN A 75 2.11 5.23 12.84
C ASN A 75 1.04 4.23 13.30
N GLN A 76 1.32 2.92 13.24
CA GLN A 76 0.41 1.82 13.59
C GLN A 76 -0.88 1.75 12.78
N GLN A 77 -1.01 2.50 11.69
CA GLN A 77 -2.24 2.57 10.89
C GLN A 77 -1.91 2.82 9.42
N LEU A 78 -2.64 2.14 8.53
CA LEU A 78 -2.66 2.51 7.12
C LEU A 78 -3.49 3.77 6.93
N GLN A 79 -3.22 4.49 5.84
CA GLN A 79 -3.81 5.79 5.56
C GLN A 79 -4.55 5.75 4.23
N LEU A 80 -5.61 6.54 4.12
CA LEU A 80 -6.19 6.90 2.83
C LEU A 80 -5.83 8.32 2.47
N PHE A 81 -5.39 8.49 1.23
CA PHE A 81 -5.06 9.78 0.65
C PHE A 81 -5.90 10.00 -0.60
N GLY A 82 -6.55 11.16 -0.72
CA GLY A 82 -7.25 11.54 -1.94
C GLY A 82 -6.26 12.02 -3.01
N GLN A 83 -6.20 11.33 -4.14
CA GLN A 83 -5.35 11.69 -5.26
C GLN A 83 -6.16 11.70 -6.56
N GLY A 84 -6.51 12.91 -7.03
CA GLY A 84 -7.44 13.09 -8.14
C GLY A 84 -8.79 12.44 -7.83
N ASP A 85 -9.26 11.60 -8.74
CA ASP A 85 -10.54 10.88 -8.64
C ASP A 85 -10.42 9.51 -7.95
N SER A 86 -9.33 9.25 -7.22
CA SER A 86 -9.09 7.99 -6.52
C SER A 86 -8.71 8.22 -5.06
N LEU A 87 -9.10 7.27 -4.22
CA LEU A 87 -8.50 7.05 -2.91
C LEU A 87 -7.30 6.12 -3.08
N GLU A 88 -6.16 6.55 -2.59
CA GLU A 88 -4.92 5.79 -2.53
C GLU A 88 -4.74 5.25 -1.10
N LEU A 89 -4.48 3.95 -0.98
CA LEU A 89 -4.05 3.35 0.28
C LEU A 89 -2.55 3.55 0.43
N ARG A 90 -2.11 4.03 1.59
CA ARG A 90 -0.71 4.27 1.92
C ARG A 90 -0.31 3.58 3.22
N MET A 91 0.92 3.09 3.26
CA MET A 91 1.57 2.62 4.48
C MET A 91 2.98 3.21 4.56
N LEU A 92 3.21 4.04 5.57
CA LEU A 92 4.55 4.44 5.98
C LEU A 92 5.16 3.29 6.78
N LEU A 93 6.21 2.66 6.26
CA LEU A 93 6.81 1.51 6.92
C LEU A 93 7.53 1.90 8.21
N ALA A 94 7.33 1.11 9.26
CA ALA A 94 8.17 1.16 10.45
C ALA A 94 9.58 0.66 10.12
N ASP A 95 10.60 1.20 10.78
CA ASP A 95 12.02 0.87 10.53
C ASP A 95 12.29 -0.64 10.63
N GLN A 96 11.64 -1.30 11.59
CA GLN A 96 11.68 -2.75 11.77
C GLN A 96 11.11 -3.53 10.58
N ALA A 97 10.11 -2.98 9.88
CA ALA A 97 9.40 -3.63 8.78
C ALA A 97 10.26 -3.77 7.52
N TYR A 98 11.29 -2.93 7.32
CA TYR A 98 12.22 -3.06 6.19
C TYR A 98 13.66 -3.39 6.61
N SER A 99 13.87 -3.71 7.89
CA SER A 99 15.17 -4.16 8.44
C SER A 99 15.60 -5.56 7.95
N SER A 100 14.65 -6.36 7.44
CA SER A 100 14.89 -7.70 6.92
C SER A 100 13.93 -8.02 5.76
N VAL A 101 14.31 -8.99 4.92
CA VAL A 101 13.44 -9.47 3.83
C VAL A 101 12.14 -10.05 4.37
N GLN A 102 12.20 -10.78 5.49
CA GLN A 102 11.00 -11.35 6.11
C GLN A 102 10.05 -10.25 6.59
N GLY A 103 10.58 -9.22 7.26
CA GLY A 103 9.77 -8.07 7.68
C GLY A 103 9.12 -7.38 6.49
N PHE A 104 9.87 -7.20 5.40
CA PHE A 104 9.38 -6.51 4.22
C PHE A 104 8.27 -7.31 3.52
N ALA A 105 8.44 -8.63 3.42
CA ALA A 105 7.44 -9.53 2.87
C ALA A 105 6.15 -9.54 3.73
N MET A 106 6.29 -9.52 5.06
CA MET A 106 5.15 -9.42 5.97
C MET A 106 4.40 -8.09 5.82
N ALA A 107 5.13 -6.98 5.67
CA ALA A 107 4.53 -5.68 5.44
C ALA A 107 3.77 -5.60 4.11
N LEU A 108 4.32 -6.22 3.05
CA LEU A 108 3.64 -6.34 1.76
C LEU A 108 2.36 -7.16 1.89
N ASP A 109 2.41 -8.33 2.54
CA ASP A 109 1.24 -9.19 2.76
C ASP A 109 0.14 -8.47 3.53
N GLU A 110 0.52 -7.75 4.60
CA GLU A 110 -0.40 -6.93 5.37
C GLU A 110 -1.04 -5.81 4.53
N PHE A 111 -0.23 -5.08 3.74
CA PHE A 111 -0.71 -4.04 2.84
C PHE A 111 -1.69 -4.58 1.79
N PHE A 112 -1.35 -5.70 1.14
CA PHE A 112 -2.23 -6.38 0.19
C PHE A 112 -3.54 -6.83 0.85
N GLY A 113 -3.46 -7.39 2.06
CA GLY A 113 -4.63 -7.84 2.81
C GLY A 113 -5.61 -6.69 3.09
N VAL A 114 -5.11 -5.52 3.47
CA VAL A 114 -5.96 -4.34 3.71
C VAL A 114 -6.49 -3.77 2.39
N LEU A 115 -5.68 -3.70 1.34
CA LEU A 115 -6.10 -3.25 0.00
C LEU A 115 -7.25 -4.09 -0.56
N LEU A 116 -7.15 -5.42 -0.44
CA LEU A 116 -8.19 -6.35 -0.86
C LEU A 116 -9.47 -6.17 -0.05
N GLN A 117 -9.37 -6.02 1.26
CA GLN A 117 -10.53 -5.76 2.13
C GLN A 117 -11.21 -4.43 1.78
N LEU A 118 -10.43 -3.38 1.55
CA LEU A 118 -10.96 -2.07 1.15
C LEU A 118 -11.71 -2.15 -0.18
N ARG A 119 -11.14 -2.80 -1.19
CA ARG A 119 -11.82 -3.01 -2.48
C ARG A 119 -13.10 -3.84 -2.31
N ALA A 120 -13.05 -4.89 -1.52
CA ALA A 120 -14.22 -5.73 -1.24
C ALA A 120 -15.35 -5.00 -0.48
N LEU A 121 -15.02 -4.00 0.35
CA LEU A 121 -16.01 -3.18 1.05
C LEU A 121 -16.78 -2.26 0.11
N VAL A 122 -16.12 -1.78 -0.95
CA VAL A 122 -16.61 -0.71 -1.82
C VAL A 122 -17.21 -1.21 -3.12
N LEU A 123 -16.71 -2.32 -3.66
CA LEU A 123 -17.18 -2.89 -4.93
C LEU A 123 -18.43 -3.79 -4.77
N ARG A 124 -19.16 -3.66 -3.64
CA ARG A 124 -20.39 -4.41 -3.33
C ARG A 124 -21.67 -3.57 -3.43
#